data_AF-A0A7S3ZWF5-F1
#
_entry.id   AF-A0A7S3ZWF5-F1
#
_cell.length_a   1.000
_cell.length_b   1.000
_cell.length_c   1.000
_cell.angle_alpha   90.00
_cell.angle_beta   90.00
_cell.angle_gamma   90.00
#
_symmetry.space_group_name_H-M   'P 1'
#
loop_
_entity.id
_entity.type
_entity.pdbx_description
1 polymer ?
#
loop_
_entity_poly.entity_id
_entity_poly.type
_entity_poly.pdbx_seq_one_letter_code
_entity_poly.pdbx_strand_id
1 'polypeptide(L)'
;AYANFSVSECDLLIAVGARFDDRVTGKLDEFAVNAQIIHIDIDPAEVGKNKTPHLSLIGDVKKILGELIKIAKKQNISTSDQTFAWRERIKKWQTVYPLVIPQGETKVSPQEILNNLTELAPNAFFTTDVGQHQMW
;
A
#
# COMPACT_ATOMS: atom_id res chain seq x y z
N ALA A 1 7.34 4.32 -7.44
CA ALA A 1 8.04 3.10 -7.91
C ALA A 1 8.29 2.09 -6.78
N TYR A 2 8.89 2.50 -5.66
CA TYR A 2 9.21 1.61 -4.54
C TYR A 2 8.02 0.76 -4.03
N ALA A 3 6.80 1.29 -3.98
CA ALA A 3 5.62 0.53 -3.57
C ALA A 3 5.32 -0.65 -4.51
N ASN A 4 5.41 -0.44 -5.83
CA ASN A 4 5.18 -1.50 -6.82
C ASN A 4 6.26 -2.58 -6.73
N PHE A 5 7.53 -2.20 -6.52
CA PHE A 5 8.60 -3.17 -6.28
C PHE A 5 8.36 -3.98 -5.01
N SER A 6 7.91 -3.35 -3.93
CA SER A 6 7.56 -4.06 -2.69
C SER A 6 6.48 -5.12 -2.92
N VAL A 7 5.45 -4.83 -3.72
CA VAL A 7 4.39 -5.81 -4.02
C VAL A 7 4.91 -6.91 -4.97
N SER A 8 5.67 -6.54 -5.99
CA SER A 8 6.20 -7.48 -6.98
C SER A 8 7.18 -8.49 -6.37
N GLU A 9 7.97 -8.07 -5.39
CA GLU A 9 9.08 -8.84 -4.82
C GLU A 9 8.77 -9.42 -3.43
N CYS A 10 7.53 -9.27 -2.93
CA CYS A 10 7.13 -9.87 -1.66
C CYS A 10 6.89 -11.38 -1.78
N ASP A 11 7.08 -12.07 -0.66
CA ASP A 11 6.73 -13.48 -0.44
C ASP A 11 5.38 -13.64 0.29
N LEU A 12 4.89 -12.57 0.91
CA LEU A 12 3.58 -12.49 1.55
C LEU A 12 2.93 -11.12 1.29
N LEU A 13 1.74 -11.13 0.70
CA LEU A 13 0.87 -9.98 0.50
C LEU A 13 -0.35 -10.07 1.43
N ILE A 14 -0.50 -9.09 2.32
CA ILE A 14 -1.66 -8.97 3.21
C ILE A 14 -2.56 -7.84 2.71
N ALA A 15 -3.62 -8.18 1.98
CA ALA A 15 -4.62 -7.25 1.49
C ALA A 15 -5.71 -7.04 2.56
N VAL A 16 -5.80 -5.81 3.09
CA VAL A 16 -6.71 -5.47 4.18
C VAL A 16 -7.71 -4.41 3.72
N GLY A 17 -8.99 -4.79 3.60
CA GLY A 17 -10.06 -3.90 3.11
C GLY A 17 -9.81 -3.39 1.69
N ALA A 18 -9.04 -4.13 0.90
CA ALA A 18 -8.63 -3.77 -0.44
C ALA A 18 -9.29 -4.69 -1.46
N ARG A 19 -9.68 -4.11 -2.59
CA ARG A 19 -10.12 -4.84 -3.77
C ARG A 19 -8.98 -4.89 -4.76
N PHE A 20 -8.78 -6.02 -5.42
CA PHE A 20 -7.76 -6.22 -6.44
C PHE A 20 -8.19 -5.59 -7.76
N ASP A 21 -8.41 -4.27 -7.76
CA ASP A 21 -8.82 -3.49 -8.94
C ASP A 21 -7.73 -3.50 -10.03
N ASP A 22 -8.13 -3.39 -11.29
CA ASP A 22 -7.22 -3.46 -12.44
C ASP A 22 -6.24 -2.28 -12.49
N ARG A 23 -6.63 -1.12 -11.96
CA ARG A 23 -5.74 0.07 -11.87
C ARG A 23 -4.57 -0.13 -10.91
N VAL A 24 -4.72 -1.04 -9.94
CA VAL A 24 -3.67 -1.37 -8.96
C VAL A 24 -2.89 -2.60 -9.41
N THR A 25 -3.59 -3.60 -9.93
CA THR A 25 -2.99 -4.90 -10.25
C THR A 25 -2.35 -4.95 -11.63
N GLY A 26 -2.81 -4.12 -12.58
CA GLY A 26 -2.40 -4.19 -13.97
C GLY A 26 -2.70 -5.56 -14.55
N LYS A 27 -1.67 -6.31 -14.93
CA LYS A 27 -1.80 -7.71 -15.30
C LYS A 27 -1.80 -8.59 -14.05
N LEU A 28 -2.96 -9.17 -13.73
CA LEU A 28 -3.13 -10.04 -12.56
C LEU A 28 -2.16 -11.22 -12.51
N ASP A 29 -1.76 -11.75 -13.67
CA ASP A 29 -0.80 -12.86 -13.77
C ASP A 29 0.64 -12.46 -13.41
N GLU A 30 0.96 -11.17 -13.47
CA GLU A 30 2.26 -10.61 -13.06
C GLU A 30 2.19 -9.99 -11.65
N PHE A 31 0.98 -9.84 -11.09
CA PHE A 31 0.76 -9.23 -9.78
C PHE A 31 1.06 -10.22 -8.64
N ALA A 32 2.05 -9.89 -7.81
CA ALA A 32 2.45 -10.63 -6.60
C ALA A 32 2.63 -12.14 -6.85
N VAL A 33 3.27 -12.50 -7.97
CA VAL A 33 3.39 -13.89 -8.46
C VAL A 33 4.02 -14.84 -7.45
N ASN A 34 5.04 -14.36 -6.75
CA ASN A 34 5.79 -15.19 -5.80
C ASN A 34 5.24 -15.10 -4.37
N ALA A 35 4.13 -14.39 -4.15
CA ALA A 35 3.60 -14.11 -2.83
C ALA A 35 2.46 -15.06 -2.44
N GLN A 36 2.47 -15.50 -1.20
CA GLN A 36 1.26 -15.95 -0.53
C GLN A 36 0.33 -14.76 -0.30
N ILE A 37 -0.97 -14.95 -0.47
CA ILE A 37 -1.94 -13.86 -0.41
C ILE A 37 -2.92 -14.11 0.74
N ILE A 38 -2.98 -13.17 1.67
CA ILE A 38 -4.01 -13.09 2.70
C ILE A 38 -4.96 -11.95 2.32
N HIS A 39 -6.26 -12.22 2.24
CA HIS A 39 -7.27 -11.21 1.91
C HIS A 39 -8.30 -11.09 3.03
N ILE A 40 -8.41 -9.88 3.59
CA ILE A 40 -9.37 -9.53 4.63
C ILE A 40 -10.37 -8.54 4.04
N ASP A 41 -11.62 -8.95 3.89
CA ASP A 41 -12.69 -8.09 3.38
C ASP A 41 -13.99 -8.36 4.13
N ILE A 42 -14.85 -7.35 4.25
CA ILE A 42 -16.17 -7.52 4.84
C ILE A 42 -17.15 -8.14 3.85
N ASP A 43 -16.91 -7.96 2.55
CA ASP A 43 -17.76 -8.44 1.47
C ASP A 43 -17.25 -9.79 0.93
N PRO A 44 -18.00 -10.89 1.12
CA PRO A 44 -17.65 -12.20 0.56
C PRO A 44 -17.49 -12.20 -0.96
N ALA A 45 -18.18 -11.31 -1.68
CA ALA A 45 -18.17 -11.29 -3.15
C ALA A 45 -16.85 -10.76 -3.73
N GLU A 46 -16.06 -10.03 -2.96
CA GLU A 46 -14.76 -9.51 -3.40
C GLU A 46 -13.62 -10.52 -3.19
N VAL A 47 -13.79 -11.49 -2.29
CA VAL A 47 -12.80 -12.53 -2.02
C VAL A 47 -12.75 -13.52 -3.19
N GLY A 48 -11.58 -13.65 -3.82
CA GLY A 48 -11.36 -14.58 -4.92
C GLY A 48 -11.92 -14.13 -6.28
N LYS A 49 -12.45 -12.91 -6.37
CA LYS A 49 -13.03 -12.35 -7.60
C LYS A 49 -12.00 -12.14 -8.70
N ASN A 50 -10.90 -11.43 -8.39
CA ASN A 50 -9.85 -11.09 -9.36
C ASN A 50 -8.55 -11.88 -9.12
N LYS A 51 -8.24 -12.21 -7.87
CA LYS A 51 -7.07 -13.01 -7.49
C LYS A 51 -7.49 -13.96 -6.37
N THR A 52 -7.19 -15.24 -6.52
CA THR A 52 -7.50 -16.24 -5.50
C THR A 52 -6.53 -16.10 -4.32
N PRO A 53 -7.00 -15.75 -3.11
CA PRO A 53 -6.13 -15.69 -1.95
C PRO A 53 -5.80 -17.09 -1.45
N HIS A 54 -4.65 -17.22 -0.77
CA HIS A 54 -4.27 -18.45 -0.06
C HIS A 54 -5.01 -18.59 1.27
N LEU A 55 -5.34 -17.45 1.90
CA LEU A 55 -6.16 -17.37 3.10
C LEU A 55 -7.09 -16.15 3.00
N SER A 56 -8.36 -16.34 3.34
CA SER A 56 -9.32 -15.25 3.38
C SER A 56 -9.99 -15.14 4.75
N LEU A 57 -10.13 -13.92 5.26
CA LEU A 57 -10.88 -13.63 6.49
C LEU A 57 -12.03 -12.68 6.15
N ILE A 58 -13.26 -13.18 6.27
CA ILE A 58 -14.45 -12.40 5.96
C ILE A 58 -14.96 -11.73 7.23
N GLY A 59 -15.00 -10.40 7.24
CA GLY A 59 -15.58 -9.62 8.33
C GLY A 59 -14.99 -8.22 8.48
N ASP A 60 -15.39 -7.57 9.57
CA ASP A 60 -14.93 -6.23 9.91
C ASP A 60 -13.41 -6.23 10.21
N VAL A 61 -12.66 -5.55 9.36
CA VAL A 61 -11.20 -5.38 9.45
C VAL A 61 -10.76 -4.89 10.83
N LYS A 62 -11.50 -3.95 11.44
CA LYS A 62 -11.15 -3.40 12.76
C LYS A 62 -11.21 -4.48 13.83
N LYS A 63 -12.22 -5.36 13.78
CA LYS A 63 -12.36 -6.48 14.72
C LYS A 63 -11.28 -7.52 14.49
N ILE A 64 -11.07 -7.92 13.24
CA ILE A 64 -10.09 -8.95 12.87
C ILE A 64 -8.66 -8.52 13.24
N LEU A 65 -8.22 -7.33 12.82
CA LEU A 65 -6.91 -6.80 13.18
C LEU A 65 -6.77 -6.62 14.70
N GLY A 66 -7.84 -6.20 15.37
CA GLY A 66 -7.87 -6.09 16.83
C GLY A 66 -7.53 -7.41 17.52
N GLU A 67 -8.13 -8.52 17.09
CA GLU A 67 -7.84 -9.84 17.63
C GLU A 67 -6.43 -10.33 17.26
N LEU A 68 -5.99 -10.13 16.01
CA LEU A 68 -4.63 -10.50 15.58
C LEU A 68 -3.55 -9.78 16.40
N ILE A 69 -3.72 -8.49 16.67
CA ILE A 69 -2.80 -7.71 17.50
C ILE A 69 -2.80 -8.23 18.95
N LYS A 70 -3.97 -8.54 19.51
CA LYS A 70 -4.06 -9.11 20.88
C LYS A 70 -3.32 -10.45 20.97
N ILE A 71 -3.49 -11.32 19.99
CA ILE A 71 -2.81 -12.62 19.92
C ILE A 71 -1.30 -12.42 19.81
N ALA A 72 -0.84 -11.56 18.90
CA ALA A 72 0.57 -11.27 18.70
C ALA A 72 1.24 -10.74 19.98
N LYS A 73 0.57 -9.83 20.70
CA LYS A 73 1.04 -9.31 22.00
C LYS A 73 1.09 -10.41 23.06
N LYS A 74 0.04 -11.23 23.18
CA LYS A 74 -0.02 -12.32 24.16
C LYS A 74 1.09 -13.36 23.93
N GLN A 75 1.45 -13.61 22.69
CA GLN A 75 2.50 -14.55 22.31
C GLN A 75 3.92 -13.94 22.31
N ASN A 76 4.06 -12.64 22.65
CA ASN A 76 5.33 -11.92 22.56
C ASN A 76 6.03 -12.08 21.20
N ILE A 77 5.26 -12.08 20.12
CA ILE A 77 5.81 -12.17 18.76
C ILE A 77 6.64 -10.92 18.48
N SER A 78 7.95 -11.07 18.32
CA SER A 78 8.86 -10.03 17.82
C SER A 78 9.38 -10.45 16.45
N THR A 79 9.07 -9.65 15.42
CA THR A 79 9.44 -9.92 14.02
C THR A 79 10.39 -8.87 13.42
N SER A 80 10.91 -7.96 14.27
CA SER A 80 11.78 -6.88 13.80
C SER A 80 12.99 -7.42 13.05
N ASP A 81 13.58 -8.49 13.55
CA ASP A 81 14.85 -8.99 13.02
C ASP A 81 14.63 -9.81 11.75
N GLN A 82 13.52 -10.56 11.70
CA GLN A 82 13.13 -11.39 10.56
C GLN A 82 12.85 -10.56 9.30
N THR A 83 12.24 -9.38 9.47
CA THR A 83 11.88 -8.49 8.34
C THR A 83 12.91 -7.40 8.08
N PHE A 84 14.03 -7.37 8.82
CA PHE A 84 15.03 -6.31 8.72
C PHE A 84 15.60 -6.18 7.30
N ALA A 85 16.09 -7.27 6.72
CA ALA A 85 16.69 -7.27 5.38
C ALA A 85 15.70 -6.80 4.30
N TRP A 86 14.43 -7.19 4.41
CA TRP A 86 13.36 -6.74 3.52
C TRP A 86 13.11 -5.23 3.65
N ARG A 87 13.01 -4.72 4.88
CA ARG A 87 12.84 -3.28 5.14
C ARG A 87 14.01 -2.46 4.60
N GLU A 88 15.24 -2.95 4.72
CA GLU A 88 16.42 -2.29 4.13
C GLU A 88 16.37 -2.29 2.60
N ARG A 89 15.89 -3.36 1.97
CA ARG A 89 15.68 -3.40 0.51
C ARG A 89 14.65 -2.36 0.05
N ILE A 90 13.53 -2.21 0.77
CA ILE A 90 12.52 -1.18 0.49
C ILE A 90 13.11 0.23 0.63
N LYS A 91 13.87 0.50 1.70
CA LYS A 91 14.53 1.80 1.89
C LYS A 91 15.46 2.13 0.73
N LYS A 92 16.24 1.16 0.24
CA LYS A 92 17.09 1.36 -0.95
C LYS A 92 16.26 1.79 -2.17
N TRP A 93 15.13 1.16 -2.43
CA TRP A 93 14.25 1.59 -3.53
C TRP A 93 13.66 2.99 -3.32
N GLN A 94 13.33 3.36 -2.08
CA GLN A 94 12.87 4.72 -1.78
C GLN A 94 13.95 5.76 -2.05
N THR A 95 15.21 5.46 -1.74
CA THR A 95 16.35 6.35 -2.02
C THR A 95 16.67 6.43 -3.51
N VAL A 96 16.64 5.31 -4.24
CA VAL A 96 16.99 5.26 -5.66
C VAL A 96 15.86 5.81 -6.55
N TYR A 97 14.60 5.59 -6.16
CA TYR A 97 13.42 6.00 -6.93
C TYR A 97 12.43 6.82 -6.09
N PRO A 98 12.85 7.99 -5.57
CA PRO A 98 11.98 8.86 -4.79
C PRO A 98 10.89 9.48 -5.66
N LEU A 99 9.83 9.95 -5.01
CA LEU A 99 8.90 10.87 -5.66
C LEU A 99 9.58 12.24 -5.70
N VAL A 100 9.87 12.73 -6.90
CA VAL A 100 10.60 13.99 -7.11
C VAL A 100 9.59 15.10 -7.36
N ILE A 101 9.66 16.15 -6.54
CA ILE A 101 8.95 17.40 -6.79
C ILE A 101 9.82 18.23 -7.73
N PRO A 102 9.38 18.49 -8.98
CA PRO A 102 10.15 19.30 -9.92
C PRO A 102 10.26 20.72 -9.38
N GLN A 103 11.50 21.19 -9.23
CA GLN A 103 11.79 22.60 -8.94
C GLN A 103 11.91 23.36 -10.26
N GLY A 104 10.92 24.21 -10.55
CA GLY A 104 10.89 24.99 -11.77
C GLY A 104 11.58 26.34 -11.59
N GLU A 105 12.66 26.63 -12.33
CA GLU A 105 13.33 27.94 -12.27
C GLU A 105 12.47 29.09 -12.81
N THR A 106 11.45 28.82 -13.63
CA THR A 106 10.69 29.85 -14.36
C THR A 106 9.16 29.78 -14.22
N LYS A 107 8.59 28.66 -13.75
CA LYS A 107 7.15 28.49 -13.52
C LYS A 107 6.90 27.56 -12.34
N VAL A 108 5.88 27.90 -11.55
CA VAL A 108 5.41 27.09 -10.41
C VAL A 108 4.84 25.76 -10.94
N SER A 109 5.31 24.65 -10.39
CA SER A 109 4.77 23.33 -10.70
C SER A 109 3.56 22.97 -9.84
N PRO A 110 2.59 22.19 -10.35
CA PRO A 110 1.47 21.73 -9.53
C PRO A 110 1.91 20.92 -8.29
N GLN A 111 3.00 20.16 -8.40
CA GLN A 111 3.54 19.37 -7.29
C GLN A 111 4.13 20.27 -6.19
N GLU A 112 4.76 21.39 -6.56
CA GLU A 112 5.21 22.40 -5.58
C GLU A 112 4.04 23.01 -4.82
N ILE A 113 2.94 23.31 -5.53
CA ILE A 113 1.72 23.86 -4.90
C ILE A 113 1.17 22.88 -3.86
N LEU A 114 1.04 21.61 -4.23
CA LEU A 114 0.50 20.57 -3.34
C LEU A 114 1.43 20.31 -2.15
N ASN A 115 2.75 20.30 -2.35
CA ASN A 115 3.71 20.16 -1.27
C ASN A 115 3.59 21.31 -0.26
N ASN A 116 3.62 22.56 -0.75
CA ASN A 116 3.49 23.74 0.11
C ASN A 116 2.15 23.77 0.85
N LEU A 117 1.06 23.38 0.19
CA LEU A 117 -0.26 23.34 0.83
C LEU A 117 -0.33 22.26 1.93
N THR A 118 0.32 21.12 1.71
CA THR A 118 0.44 20.05 2.71
C THR A 118 1.26 20.49 3.92
N GLU A 119 2.35 21.25 3.70
CA GLU A 119 3.16 21.82 4.79
C GLU A 119 2.39 22.87 5.59
N LEU A 120 1.62 23.74 4.92
CA LEU A 120 0.85 24.81 5.56
C LEU A 120 -0.39 24.30 6.29
N ALA A 121 -1.01 23.24 5.78
CA ALA A 121 -2.26 22.70 6.30
C ALA A 121 -2.21 21.15 6.38
N PRO A 122 -1.37 20.58 7.26
CA PRO A 122 -1.13 19.13 7.32
C PRO A 122 -2.37 18.31 7.73
N ASN A 123 -3.40 18.96 8.29
CA ASN A 123 -4.65 18.33 8.71
C ASN A 123 -5.84 18.70 7.81
N ALA A 124 -5.60 19.28 6.64
CA ALA A 124 -6.66 19.66 5.71
C ALA A 124 -7.39 18.44 5.13
N PHE A 125 -8.66 18.62 4.81
CA PHE A 125 -9.42 17.68 3.99
C PHE A 125 -9.28 18.07 2.52
N PHE A 126 -8.90 17.10 1.69
CA PHE A 126 -8.73 17.29 0.26
C PHE A 126 -9.92 16.72 -0.51
N THR A 127 -10.40 17.48 -1.49
CA THR A 127 -11.40 17.02 -2.47
C THR A 127 -10.89 17.36 -3.86
N THR A 128 -11.16 16.50 -4.84
CA THR A 128 -10.62 16.61 -6.19
C THR A 128 -11.63 16.03 -7.17
N ASP A 129 -11.62 16.55 -8.39
CA ASP A 129 -12.28 15.90 -9.52
C ASP A 129 -11.32 14.82 -10.10
N VAL A 130 -11.60 14.33 -11.29
CA VAL A 130 -10.80 13.33 -12.00
C VAL A 130 -9.83 14.01 -12.97
N GLY A 131 -8.54 13.66 -12.88
CA GLY A 131 -7.52 14.12 -13.81
C GLY A 131 -6.11 14.01 -13.26
N GLN A 132 -5.13 14.61 -13.94
CA GLN A 132 -3.73 14.60 -13.48
C GLN A 132 -3.58 15.22 -12.07
N HIS A 133 -4.37 16.25 -11.79
CA HIS A 133 -4.42 16.93 -10.49
C HIS A 133 -4.85 16.04 -9.32
N GLN A 134 -5.57 14.94 -9.59
CA GLN A 134 -5.94 13.93 -8.59
C GLN A 134 -4.76 13.01 -8.26
N MET A 135 -3.83 12.82 -9.19
CA MET A 135 -2.73 11.84 -9.09
C MET A 135 -1.45 12.46 -8.54
N TRP A 136 -1.26 13.77 -8.68
CA TRP A 136 -0.13 14.52 -8.11
C TRP A 136 -0.23 14.58 -6.59
#